data_AF-A0A7C0YZK2-F1
#
_entry.id   AF-A0A7C0YZK2-F1
#
_cell.length_a   1.000
_cell.length_b   1.000
_cell.length_c   1.000
_cell.angle_alpha   90.00
_cell.angle_beta   90.00
_cell.angle_gamma   90.00
#
_symmetry.space_group_name_H-M   'P 1'
#
loop_
_entity.id
_entity.type
_entity.pdbx_description
1 polymer ?
#
loop_
_entity_poly.entity_id
_entity_poly.type
_entity_poly.pdbx_seq_one_letter_code
_entity_poly.pdbx_strand_id
1 'polypeptide(L)'
;MGGKIPNPELVKRIIYYAMKKRGVVHTQDELAEIVRKELQKLNKKFTITPHRVRKIALQIENMEVTVKTKKSNKPKPKKCPVCGSKLKPIYAKNLLGEKVTVGFKCNICHYHADEKMFAPMKYEFRLLKK
;
A
#
# COMPACT_ATOMS: atom_id res chain seq x y z
N MET A 1 12.66 22.61 9.85
CA MET A 1 13.57 22.09 8.81
C MET A 1 12.76 21.63 7.60
N GLY A 2 12.78 22.38 6.49
CA GLY A 2 12.00 22.07 5.29
C GLY A 2 12.78 21.19 4.31
N GLY A 3 12.48 19.89 4.27
CA GLY A 3 13.02 18.98 3.24
C GLY A 3 12.36 19.22 1.88
N LYS A 4 13.08 18.97 0.79
CA LYS A 4 12.54 19.05 -0.57
C LYS A 4 11.74 17.78 -0.87
N ILE A 5 10.51 17.95 -1.34
CA ILE A 5 9.66 16.83 -1.75
C ILE A 5 10.02 16.45 -3.19
N PRO A 6 10.43 15.20 -3.47
CA PRO A 6 10.77 14.77 -4.83
C PRO A 6 9.53 14.62 -5.73
N ASN A 7 9.75 14.81 -7.04
CA ASN A 7 8.75 14.56 -8.09
C ASN A 7 8.29 13.09 -8.02
N PRO A 8 6.97 12.80 -8.02
CA PRO A 8 6.44 11.44 -8.04
C PRO A 8 7.05 10.51 -9.10
N GLU A 9 7.35 11.01 -10.31
CA GLU A 9 7.88 10.19 -11.40
C GLU A 9 9.31 9.71 -11.13
N LEU A 10 10.13 10.57 -10.52
CA LEU A 10 11.46 10.19 -10.04
C LEU A 10 11.36 9.10 -8.96
N VAL A 11 10.41 9.25 -8.04
CA VAL A 11 10.20 8.27 -6.97
C VAL A 11 9.75 6.93 -7.53
N LYS A 12 8.83 6.90 -8.52
CA LYS A 12 8.42 5.66 -9.19
C LYS A 12 9.62 4.91 -9.78
N ARG A 13 10.48 5.62 -10.51
CA ARG A 13 11.69 5.03 -11.11
C ARG A 13 12.61 4.44 -10.03
N ILE A 14 12.87 5.20 -8.96
CA ILE A 14 13.72 4.73 -7.85
C ILE A 14 13.12 3.49 -7.16
N ILE A 15 11.81 3.50 -6.88
CA ILE A 15 11.11 2.34 -6.32
C ILE A 15 11.28 1.14 -7.25
N TYR A 16 11.03 1.30 -8.55
CA TYR A 16 11.16 0.23 -9.52
C TYR A 16 12.57 -0.38 -9.54
N TYR A 17 13.62 0.45 -9.60
CA TYR A 17 15.01 -0.03 -9.57
C TYR A 17 15.38 -0.70 -8.24
N ALA A 18 14.94 -0.14 -7.11
CA ALA A 18 15.17 -0.73 -5.80
C ALA A 18 14.54 -2.13 -5.70
N MET A 19 13.31 -2.27 -6.17
CA MET A 19 12.59 -3.55 -6.16
C MET A 19 13.15 -4.54 -7.18
N LYS A 20 13.65 -4.08 -8.34
CA LYS A 20 14.33 -4.95 -9.32
C LYS A 20 15.58 -5.61 -8.73
N LYS A 21 16.29 -4.91 -7.85
CA LYS A 21 17.49 -5.43 -7.17
C LYS A 21 17.17 -6.36 -5.99
N ARG A 22 16.14 -6.04 -5.20
CA ARG A 22 15.82 -6.78 -3.96
C ARG A 22 14.78 -7.89 -4.12
N GLY A 23 13.91 -7.80 -5.13
CA GLY A 23 12.78 -8.71 -5.34
C GLY A 23 11.58 -8.40 -4.44
N VAL A 24 11.74 -8.49 -3.11
CA VAL A 24 10.67 -8.32 -2.12
C VAL A 24 11.09 -7.39 -0.99
N VAL A 25 10.15 -6.58 -0.48
CA VAL A 25 10.33 -5.71 0.69
C VAL A 25 9.12 -5.86 1.61
N HIS A 26 9.34 -6.13 2.90
CA HIS A 26 8.27 -6.59 3.81
C HIS A 26 7.66 -5.51 4.70
N THR A 27 8.10 -4.25 4.58
CA THR A 27 7.47 -3.12 5.28
C THR A 27 7.52 -1.83 4.46
N GLN A 28 6.59 -0.91 4.73
CA GLN A 28 6.60 0.43 4.12
C GLN A 28 7.78 1.29 4.59
N ASP A 29 8.25 1.08 5.83
CA ASP A 29 9.37 1.81 6.41
C ASP A 29 10.68 1.39 5.77
N GLU A 30 10.88 0.09 5.56
CA GLU A 30 12.03 -0.43 4.84
C GLU A 30 12.07 0.10 3.40
N LEU A 31 10.95 0.02 2.67
CA LEU A 31 10.90 0.56 1.31
C LEU A 31 11.22 2.06 1.29
N ALA A 32 10.70 2.81 2.25
CA ALA A 32 10.94 4.24 2.34
C ALA A 32 12.39 4.59 2.67
N GLU A 33 13.04 3.80 3.53
CA GLU A 33 14.46 3.99 3.84
C GLU A 33 15.33 3.73 2.61
N ILE A 34 15.05 2.67 1.86
CA ILE A 34 15.76 2.37 0.61
C ILE A 34 15.61 3.52 -0.39
N VAL A 35 14.37 3.95 -0.64
CA VAL A 35 14.05 5.03 -1.58
C VAL A 35 14.69 6.35 -1.14
N ARG A 36 14.66 6.65 0.17
CA ARG A 36 15.27 7.85 0.75
C ARG A 36 16.78 7.86 0.53
N LYS A 37 17.47 6.75 0.80
CA LYS A 37 18.93 6.64 0.58
C LYS A 37 19.28 6.90 -0.88
N GLU A 38 18.53 6.34 -1.83
CA GLU A 38 18.77 6.57 -3.26
C GLU A 38 18.48 8.03 -3.67
N LEU A 39 17.39 8.63 -3.19
CA LEU A 39 17.08 10.04 -3.45
C LEU A 39 18.17 10.98 -2.91
N GLN A 40 18.69 10.70 -1.71
CA GLN A 40 19.70 11.54 -1.06
C GLN A 40 21.08 11.49 -1.74
N LYS A 41 21.34 10.50 -2.60
CA LYS A 41 22.52 10.51 -3.49
C LYS A 41 22.41 11.60 -4.56
N LEU A 42 21.18 11.92 -5.00
CA LEU A 42 20.91 12.98 -5.98
C LEU A 42 20.79 14.36 -5.32
N ASN A 43 20.13 14.43 -4.17
CA ASN A 43 20.01 15.66 -3.40
C ASN A 43 19.80 15.35 -1.92
N LYS A 44 20.75 15.77 -1.07
CA LYS A 44 20.72 15.53 0.38
C LYS A 44 19.50 16.13 1.10
N LYS A 45 18.85 17.14 0.50
CA LYS A 45 17.62 17.75 1.05
C LYS A 45 16.36 16.96 0.74
N PHE A 46 16.40 15.92 -0.10
CA PHE A 46 15.21 15.13 -0.41
C PHE A 46 14.75 14.34 0.81
N THR A 47 13.44 14.44 1.09
CA THR A 47 12.78 13.68 2.14
C THR A 47 11.52 13.02 1.59
N ILE A 48 11.20 11.84 2.13
CA ILE A 48 10.00 11.10 1.76
C ILE A 48 9.50 10.25 2.93
N THR A 49 8.18 10.21 3.10
CA THR A 49 7.53 9.45 4.18
C THR A 49 7.11 8.05 3.69
N PRO A 50 7.02 7.05 4.59
CA PRO A 50 6.51 5.71 4.25
C PRO A 50 5.14 5.74 3.58
N HIS A 51 4.23 6.58 4.08
CA HIS A 51 2.91 6.75 3.50
C HIS A 51 2.95 7.23 2.03
N ARG A 52 3.84 8.19 1.71
CA ARG A 52 4.00 8.71 0.35
C ARG A 52 4.62 7.65 -0.58
N VAL A 53 5.62 6.92 -0.10
CA VAL A 53 6.23 5.81 -0.85
C VAL A 53 5.20 4.73 -1.18
N ARG A 54 4.41 4.30 -0.20
CA ARG A 54 3.30 3.36 -0.40
C ARG A 54 2.34 3.85 -1.48
N LYS A 55 1.88 5.10 -1.41
CA LYS A 55 0.93 5.65 -2.40
C LYS A 55 1.52 5.68 -3.81
N ILE A 56 2.80 6.00 -3.96
CA ILE A 56 3.47 6.04 -5.25
C ILE A 56 3.72 4.61 -5.78
N ALA A 57 4.08 3.67 -4.91
CA ALA A 57 4.29 2.26 -5.27
C ALA A 57 3.02 1.63 -5.87
N LEU A 58 1.84 1.97 -5.35
CA LEU A 58 0.54 1.52 -5.88
C LEU A 58 0.22 2.01 -7.30
N GLN A 59 0.96 3.00 -7.81
CA GLN A 59 0.78 3.54 -9.16
C GLN A 59 1.73 2.92 -10.18
N ILE A 60 2.55 1.95 -9.77
CA ILE A 60 3.48 1.25 -10.65
C ILE A 60 2.78 -0.02 -11.15
N GLU A 61 2.60 -0.14 -12.47
CA GLU A 61 1.80 -1.20 -13.11
C GLU A 61 2.22 -2.63 -12.72
N ASN A 62 3.53 -2.90 -12.66
CA ASN A 62 4.06 -4.23 -12.35
C ASN A 62 4.40 -4.42 -10.86
N MET A 63 3.82 -3.60 -9.98
CA MET A 63 4.06 -3.68 -8.53
C MET A 63 2.87 -4.31 -7.82
N GLU A 64 3.11 -5.45 -7.19
CA GLU A 64 2.17 -6.05 -6.26
C GLU A 64 2.39 -5.47 -4.85
N VAL A 65 1.31 -5.04 -4.21
CA VAL A 65 1.31 -4.54 -2.84
C VAL A 65 0.33 -5.35 -2.01
N THR A 66 0.85 -6.29 -1.25
CA THR A 66 0.06 -7.16 -0.37
C THR A 66 -0.06 -6.53 1.00
N VAL A 67 -1.28 -6.50 1.55
CA VAL A 67 -1.56 -5.89 2.85
C VAL A 67 -2.13 -6.94 3.79
N LYS A 68 -1.36 -7.29 4.82
CA LYS A 68 -1.87 -8.12 5.92
C LYS A 68 -2.67 -7.26 6.87
N THR A 69 -3.91 -7.64 7.15
CA THR A 69 -4.80 -6.93 8.07
C THR A 69 -4.83 -7.60 9.44
N LYS A 70 -5.29 -6.85 10.45
CA LYS A 70 -5.54 -7.35 11.80
C LYS A 70 -6.92 -6.92 12.27
N LYS A 71 -7.40 -7.60 13.32
CA LYS A 71 -8.63 -7.24 14.01
C LYS A 71 -8.55 -5.80 14.51
N SER A 72 -9.65 -5.07 14.38
CA SER A 72 -9.75 -3.70 14.87
C SER A 72 -11.12 -3.44 15.48
N ASN A 73 -11.12 -2.77 16.63
CA ASN A 73 -12.33 -2.32 17.32
C ASN A 73 -12.76 -0.91 16.86
N LYS A 74 -12.05 -0.32 15.89
CA LYS A 74 -12.41 1.00 15.35
C LYS A 74 -13.68 0.90 14.48
N PRO A 75 -14.32 2.03 14.16
CA PRO A 75 -15.36 2.04 13.14
C PRO A 75 -14.81 1.54 11.79
N LYS A 76 -15.66 0.81 11.06
CA LYS A 76 -15.31 0.30 9.72
C LYS A 76 -14.91 1.47 8.80
N PRO A 77 -13.83 1.32 8.01
CA PRO A 77 -13.31 2.42 7.21
C PRO A 77 -14.26 2.74 6.05
N LYS A 78 -14.64 4.02 5.90
CA LYS A 78 -15.43 4.48 4.74
C LYS A 78 -14.61 4.53 3.44
N LYS A 79 -13.29 4.71 3.57
CA LYS A 79 -12.32 4.79 2.47
C LYS A 79 -11.23 3.74 2.66
N CYS A 80 -10.62 3.30 1.57
CA CYS A 80 -9.54 2.33 1.61
C CYS A 80 -8.37 2.87 2.45
N PRO A 81 -7.92 2.15 3.50
CA PRO A 81 -6.82 2.62 4.34
C PRO A 81 -5.46 2.61 3.61
N VAL A 82 -5.41 2.00 2.42
CA VAL A 82 -4.20 1.83 1.60
C VAL A 82 -4.06 2.96 0.57
N CYS A 83 -5.04 3.15 -0.32
CA CYS A 83 -4.99 4.20 -1.35
C CYS A 83 -5.93 5.39 -1.10
N GLY A 84 -6.95 5.26 -0.24
CA GLY A 84 -7.94 6.30 0.04
C GLY A 84 -9.17 6.31 -0.87
N SER A 85 -9.29 5.37 -1.82
CA SER A 85 -10.45 5.23 -2.70
C SER A 85 -11.68 4.68 -1.96
N LYS A 86 -12.85 4.66 -2.60
CA LYS A 86 -14.08 4.09 -2.02
C LYS A 86 -13.97 2.55 -1.94
N LEU A 87 -14.34 1.98 -0.80
CA LEU A 87 -14.42 0.53 -0.61
C LEU A 87 -15.75 -0.02 -1.14
N LYS A 88 -15.70 -1.24 -1.69
CA LYS A 88 -16.89 -2.00 -2.05
C LYS A 88 -17.10 -3.12 -1.02
N PRO A 89 -18.33 -3.28 -0.49
CA PRO A 89 -18.65 -4.40 0.39
C PRO A 89 -18.61 -5.73 -0.40
N ILE A 90 -18.19 -6.78 0.29
CA ILE A 90 -18.24 -8.17 -0.16
C ILE A 90 -19.40 -8.82 0.57
N TYR A 91 -20.26 -9.48 -0.19
CA TYR A 91 -21.46 -10.13 0.34
C TYR A 91 -21.36 -11.64 0.20
N ALA A 92 -21.90 -12.36 1.19
CA ALA A 92 -22.16 -13.78 1.12
C ALA A 92 -23.62 -14.04 1.54
N LYS A 93 -24.12 -15.25 1.27
CA LYS A 93 -25.39 -15.71 1.82
C LYS A 93 -25.12 -16.44 3.14
N ASN A 94 -25.91 -16.16 4.18
CA ASN A 94 -25.89 -16.96 5.41
C ASN A 94 -26.65 -18.29 5.21
N LEU A 95 -26.73 -19.10 6.27
CA LEU A 95 -27.44 -20.39 6.24
C LEU A 95 -28.95 -20.24 5.94
N LEU A 96 -29.53 -19.07 6.20
CA LEU A 96 -30.93 -18.73 5.90
C LEU A 96 -31.10 -18.14 4.48
N GLY A 97 -30.02 -18.06 3.69
CA GLY A 97 -30.03 -17.50 2.34
C GLY A 97 -29.98 -15.96 2.27
N GLU A 98 -29.90 -15.28 3.42
CA GLU A 98 -29.88 -13.82 3.52
C GLU A 98 -28.51 -13.24 3.15
N LYS A 99 -28.51 -12.08 2.50
CA LYS A 99 -27.29 -11.40 2.06
C LYS A 99 -26.64 -10.65 3.21
N VAL A 100 -25.49 -11.16 3.69
CA VAL A 100 -24.70 -10.55 4.76
C VAL A 100 -23.37 -9.99 4.24
N THR A 101 -22.88 -8.90 4.84
CA THR A 101 -21.57 -8.31 4.48
C THR A 101 -20.48 -9.05 5.22
N VAL A 102 -19.59 -9.73 4.49
CA VAL A 102 -18.48 -10.50 5.07
C VAL A 102 -17.14 -9.76 5.05
N GLY A 103 -17.03 -8.69 4.25
CA GLY A 103 -15.79 -7.93 4.14
C GLY A 103 -15.88 -6.75 3.17
N PHE A 104 -14.70 -6.23 2.81
CA PHE A 104 -14.52 -5.07 1.97
C PHE A 104 -13.37 -5.30 1.00
N LYS A 105 -13.53 -4.81 -0.23
CA LYS A 105 -12.45 -4.77 -1.22
C LYS A 105 -12.29 -3.39 -1.84
N CYS A 106 -11.07 -3.12 -2.27
CA CYS A 106 -10.71 -1.96 -3.05
C CYS A 106 -10.41 -2.39 -4.49
N ASN A 107 -11.14 -1.82 -5.46
CA ASN A 107 -10.90 -2.11 -6.88
C ASN A 107 -9.67 -1.39 -7.45
N ILE A 108 -9.07 -0.46 -6.72
CA ILE A 108 -7.93 0.35 -7.20
C ILE A 108 -6.59 -0.26 -6.78
N CYS A 109 -6.46 -0.66 -5.51
CA CYS A 109 -5.21 -1.19 -4.97
C CYS A 109 -5.32 -2.66 -4.54
N HIS A 110 -6.40 -3.33 -4.93
CA HIS A 110 -6.68 -4.73 -4.60
C HIS A 110 -6.59 -5.07 -3.11
N TYR A 111 -6.81 -4.07 -2.25
CA TYR A 111 -6.89 -4.27 -0.80
C TYR A 111 -8.15 -5.08 -0.47
N HIS A 112 -8.00 -6.12 0.34
CA HIS A 112 -9.08 -6.96 0.84
C HIS A 112 -9.03 -7.02 2.36
N ALA A 113 -10.20 -7.02 2.99
CA ALA A 113 -10.34 -7.11 4.43
C ALA A 113 -11.64 -7.78 4.82
N ASP A 114 -11.61 -8.52 5.92
CA ASP A 114 -12.80 -9.07 6.54
C ASP A 114 -13.54 -8.00 7.34
N GLU A 115 -14.81 -8.28 7.65
CA GLU A 115 -15.69 -7.37 8.38
C GLU A 115 -15.09 -6.85 9.69
N LYS A 116 -14.37 -7.72 10.43
CA LYS A 116 -13.74 -7.43 11.72
C LYS A 116 -12.22 -7.21 11.63
N MET A 117 -11.59 -7.59 10.51
CA MET A 117 -10.13 -7.54 10.31
C MET A 117 -9.75 -6.61 9.16
N PHE A 118 -9.81 -5.31 9.42
CA PHE A 118 -9.59 -4.27 8.40
C PHE A 118 -8.46 -3.29 8.72
N ALA A 119 -7.79 -3.37 9.88
CA ALA A 119 -6.66 -2.47 10.13
C ALA A 119 -5.41 -3.01 9.39
N PRO A 120 -4.75 -2.24 8.51
CA PRO A 120 -3.48 -2.67 7.93
C PRO A 120 -2.43 -2.89 9.03
N MET A 121 -1.70 -4.00 8.94
CA MET A 121 -0.65 -4.38 9.89
C MET A 121 0.72 -4.46 9.23
N LYS A 122 0.82 -5.14 8.08
CA LYS A 122 2.07 -5.28 7.34
C LYS A 122 1.83 -5.07 5.85
N TYR A 123 2.84 -4.53 5.17
CA TYR A 123 2.85 -4.32 3.73
C TYR A 123 3.97 -5.13 3.12
N GLU A 124 3.70 -5.91 2.10
CA GLU A 124 4.73 -6.54 1.28
C GLU A 124 4.66 -5.94 -0.12
N PHE A 125 5.82 -5.56 -0.64
CA PHE A 125 5.98 -5.04 -1.99
C PHE A 125 6.77 -6.06 -2.80
N ARG A 126 6.32 -6.33 -4.02
CA ARG A 126 6.98 -7.28 -4.94
C ARG A 126 6.81 -6.80 -6.38
N LEU A 127 7.85 -6.96 -7.20
CA LEU A 127 7.68 -6.83 -8.65
C LEU A 127 7.15 -8.13 -9.23
N LEU A 128 6.08 -8.02 -10.01
CA LEU A 128 5.58 -9.12 -10.81
C LEU A 128 6.57 -9.37 -11.96
N LYS A 129 7.04 -10.62 -12.09
CA LYS A 129 7.79 -11.06 -13.26
C LYS A 129 6.78 -11.18 -14.40
N LYS A 130 6.86 -10.29 -15.40
CA LYS A 130 6.22 -10.50 -16.70
C LYS A 130 7.05 -11.54 -17.47
#